data_AF-A0A2S6GQZ7-F1
#
_entry.id   AF-A0A2S6GQZ7-F1
#
_cell.length_a   1.000
_cell.length_b   1.000
_cell.length_c   1.000
_cell.angle_alpha   90.00
_cell.angle_beta   90.00
_cell.angle_gamma   90.00
#
_symmetry.space_group_name_H-M   'P 1'
#
loop_
_entity.id
_entity.type
_entity.pdbx_description
1 polymer ?
#
loop_
_entity_poly.entity_id
_entity_poly.type
_entity_poly.pdbx_seq_one_letter_code
_entity_poly.pdbx_strand_id
1 'polypeptide(L)'
;MPAERPLAALIDELDHPGPLRGATVLDTIQGALASGTESWQTALADLDAGGDAVDALDLVADAYDLTRALGEATREATEMISLGVDTPTHHFLVAVVPLRRELVRANARPTTQLRRAVALERRGQSRWRGPEGRAAAMVDRDLQLEEVRVTAKTLLDDIADLTTHYTRWRTGR
;
A
#
# COMPACT_ATOMS: atom_id res chain seq x y z
N MET A 1 11.94 2.46 -25.09
CA MET A 1 11.45 2.59 -23.70
C MET A 1 11.56 1.22 -23.07
N PRO A 2 12.34 1.00 -21.99
CA PRO A 2 12.34 -0.31 -21.37
C PRO A 2 10.96 -0.51 -20.74
N ALA A 3 10.36 -1.66 -21.02
CA ALA A 3 9.05 -2.06 -20.51
C ALA A 3 9.05 -1.99 -18.97
N GLU A 4 7.97 -1.47 -18.40
CA GLU A 4 7.70 -1.62 -16.97
C GLU A 4 7.82 -3.10 -16.63
N ARG A 5 8.78 -3.46 -15.76
CA ARG A 5 8.84 -4.81 -15.22
C ARG A 5 7.66 -4.95 -14.25
N PRO A 6 6.74 -5.90 -14.46
CA PRO A 6 5.66 -6.15 -13.52
C PRO A 6 6.24 -6.65 -12.19
N LEU A 7 5.52 -6.44 -11.09
CA LEU A 7 5.75 -7.03 -9.77
C LEU A 7 6.23 -8.51 -9.82
N ALA A 8 5.65 -9.29 -10.74
CA ALA A 8 6.00 -10.69 -11.00
C ALA A 8 7.46 -10.92 -11.47
N ALA A 9 8.07 -9.99 -12.23
CA ALA A 9 9.45 -10.10 -12.68
C ALA A 9 10.47 -9.77 -11.57
N LEU A 10 10.05 -9.01 -10.56
CA LEU A 10 10.82 -8.73 -9.35
C LEU A 10 10.80 -9.91 -8.39
N ILE A 11 9.66 -10.61 -8.32
CA ILE A 11 9.49 -11.90 -7.63
C ILE A 11 10.48 -12.95 -8.19
N ASP A 12 10.61 -13.06 -9.52
CA ASP A 12 11.59 -13.95 -10.17
C ASP A 12 13.07 -13.59 -9.84
N GLU A 13 13.38 -12.30 -9.65
CA GLU A 13 14.73 -11.87 -9.24
C GLU A 13 15.04 -12.24 -7.78
N LEU A 14 14.02 -12.35 -6.93
CA LEU A 14 14.15 -12.78 -5.55
C LEU A 14 14.35 -14.30 -5.42
N ASP A 15 13.95 -15.09 -6.41
CA ASP A 15 14.05 -16.55 -6.41
C ASP A 15 15.49 -17.10 -6.47
N HIS A 16 16.53 -16.24 -6.43
CA HIS A 16 17.91 -16.67 -6.18
C HIS A 16 18.13 -16.87 -4.66
N PRO A 17 18.10 -18.11 -4.14
CA PRO A 17 18.16 -18.35 -2.71
C PRO A 17 19.61 -18.21 -2.26
N GLY A 18 19.90 -17.19 -1.45
CA GLY A 18 21.24 -16.95 -0.95
C GLY A 18 21.32 -15.82 0.09
N PRO A 19 22.32 -14.93 0.04
CA PRO A 19 22.88 -14.15 1.16
C PRO A 19 21.96 -13.15 1.92
N LEU A 20 20.68 -13.09 1.59
CA LEU A 20 19.70 -12.16 2.19
C LEU A 20 18.93 -12.76 3.37
N ARG A 21 19.14 -14.05 3.68
CA ARG A 21 18.47 -14.71 4.82
C ARG A 21 18.88 -14.05 6.14
N GLY A 22 17.91 -13.45 6.84
CA GLY A 22 18.14 -12.72 8.09
C GLY A 22 18.39 -11.22 7.94
N ALA A 23 18.30 -10.67 6.73
CA ALA A 23 18.43 -9.24 6.50
C ALA A 23 17.20 -8.49 7.07
N THR A 24 17.45 -7.53 7.97
CA THR A 24 16.43 -6.69 8.64
C THR A 24 15.57 -5.87 7.67
N VAL A 25 16.08 -5.62 6.46
CA VAL A 25 15.34 -4.94 5.39
C VAL A 25 14.06 -5.70 5.00
N LEU A 26 14.11 -7.04 4.99
CA LEU A 26 12.96 -7.87 4.64
C LEU A 26 11.90 -7.82 5.74
N ASP A 27 12.31 -7.87 7.00
CA ASP A 27 11.41 -7.70 8.14
C ASP A 27 10.72 -6.33 8.09
N THR A 28 11.46 -5.29 7.69
CA THR A 28 10.93 -3.93 7.53
C THR A 28 9.87 -3.86 6.43
N ILE A 29 10.13 -4.48 5.26
CA ILE A 29 9.16 -4.54 4.16
C ILE A 29 7.92 -5.33 4.57
N GLN A 30 8.09 -6.53 5.14
CA GLN A 30 6.97 -7.36 5.59
C GLN A 30 6.14 -6.65 6.66
N GLY A 31 6.78 -6.00 7.64
CA GLY A 31 6.10 -5.23 8.67
C GLY A 31 5.30 -4.07 8.09
N ALA A 32 5.83 -3.36 7.10
CA ALA A 32 5.11 -2.27 6.43
C ALA A 32 3.93 -2.76 5.58
N LEU A 33 4.08 -3.89 4.86
CA LEU A 33 2.99 -4.49 4.10
C LEU A 33 1.86 -4.96 5.04
N ALA A 34 2.21 -5.61 6.15
CA ALA A 34 1.26 -6.05 7.16
C ALA A 34 0.55 -4.85 7.81
N SER A 35 1.30 -3.82 8.23
CA SER A 35 0.74 -2.61 8.83
C SER A 35 -0.18 -1.86 7.87
N GLY A 36 0.21 -1.70 6.59
CA GLY A 36 -0.68 -1.05 5.61
C GLY A 36 -1.94 -1.87 5.31
N THR A 37 -1.85 -3.21 5.34
CA THR A 37 -3.01 -4.10 5.21
C THR A 37 -3.96 -3.92 6.39
N GLU A 38 -3.42 -3.89 7.61
CA GLU A 38 -4.17 -3.66 8.84
C GLU A 38 -4.83 -2.27 8.84
N SER A 39 -4.13 -1.23 8.41
CA SER A 39 -4.69 0.12 8.26
C SER A 39 -5.89 0.14 7.31
N TRP A 40 -5.79 -0.53 6.17
CA TRP A 40 -6.91 -0.63 5.22
C TRP A 40 -8.07 -1.45 5.77
N GLN A 41 -7.81 -2.58 6.41
CA GLN A 41 -8.85 -3.40 7.04
C GLN A 41 -9.56 -2.64 8.16
N THR A 42 -8.82 -1.89 8.97
CA THR A 42 -9.36 -1.03 10.03
C THR A 42 -10.22 0.07 9.44
N ALA A 43 -9.70 0.79 8.44
CA ALA A 43 -10.45 1.84 7.74
C ALA A 43 -11.77 1.31 7.15
N LEU A 44 -11.77 0.14 6.52
CA LEU A 44 -12.98 -0.46 5.97
C LEU A 44 -13.97 -0.89 7.07
N ALA A 45 -13.48 -1.49 8.16
CA ALA A 45 -14.32 -1.89 9.29
C ALA A 45 -14.96 -0.67 9.99
N ASP A 46 -14.21 0.42 10.17
CA ASP A 46 -14.73 1.66 10.74
C ASP A 46 -15.83 2.25 9.84
N LEU A 47 -15.63 2.24 8.52
CA LEU A 47 -16.65 2.69 7.57
C LEU A 47 -17.92 1.83 7.62
N ASP A 48 -17.77 0.51 7.78
CA ASP A 48 -18.90 -0.43 7.93
C ASP A 48 -19.68 -0.20 9.23
N ALA A 49 -18.98 0.20 10.30
CA ALA A 49 -19.59 0.58 11.58
C ALA A 49 -20.26 1.97 11.55
N GLY A 50 -20.18 2.69 10.43
CA GLY A 50 -20.67 4.07 10.31
C GLY A 50 -19.75 5.11 10.96
N GLY A 51 -18.47 4.78 11.13
CA GLY A 51 -17.42 5.68 11.61
C GLY A 51 -17.06 6.77 10.59
N ASP A 52 -16.42 7.83 11.10
CA ASP A 52 -16.01 8.97 10.28
C ASP A 52 -14.91 8.58 9.31
N ALA A 53 -15.19 8.72 8.02
CA ALA A 53 -14.25 8.39 6.95
C ALA A 53 -12.92 9.20 6.97
N VAL A 54 -12.84 10.25 7.81
CA VAL A 54 -11.66 11.12 7.96
C VAL A 54 -10.54 10.39 8.69
N ASP A 55 -10.85 9.70 9.79
CA ASP A 55 -9.86 8.95 10.57
C ASP A 55 -9.33 7.77 9.76
N ALA A 56 -10.23 7.12 9.00
CA ALA A 56 -9.90 6.11 8.01
C ALA A 56 -8.93 6.64 6.93
N LEU A 57 -9.03 7.92 6.55
CA LEU A 57 -8.14 8.51 5.56
C LEU A 57 -6.71 8.65 6.06
N ASP A 58 -6.55 9.11 7.30
CA ASP A 58 -5.25 9.31 7.92
C ASP A 58 -4.51 7.97 8.12
N LEU A 59 -5.26 6.88 8.34
CA LEU A 59 -4.71 5.53 8.44
C LEU A 59 -4.15 5.02 7.11
N VAL A 60 -4.80 5.32 5.97
CA VAL A 60 -4.47 4.68 4.68
C VAL A 60 -3.69 5.55 3.70
N ALA A 61 -3.60 6.87 3.95
CA ALA A 61 -2.98 7.82 3.01
C ALA A 61 -1.50 7.50 2.76
N ASP A 62 -0.78 7.15 3.83
CA ASP A 62 0.64 6.80 3.78
C ASP A 62 0.84 5.28 3.91
N ALA A 63 -0.23 4.50 3.82
CA ALA A 63 -0.14 3.04 3.77
C ALA A 63 0.73 2.66 2.57
N TYR A 64 1.75 1.85 2.85
CA TYR A 64 2.76 1.39 1.88
C TYR A 64 3.79 2.43 1.42
N ASP A 65 3.80 3.67 1.94
CA ASP A 65 4.93 4.58 1.72
C ASP A 65 6.15 4.16 2.57
N LEU A 66 6.96 3.31 1.97
CA LEU A 66 8.21 2.81 2.53
C LEU A 66 9.36 3.83 2.48
N THR A 67 9.13 5.06 2.01
CA THR A 67 10.20 6.06 1.84
C THR A 67 10.86 6.47 3.13
N ARG A 68 10.09 6.60 4.21
CA ARG A 68 10.65 6.89 5.52
C ARG A 68 11.49 5.73 6.06
N ALA A 69 11.05 4.49 5.83
CA ALA A 69 11.71 3.30 6.37
C ALA A 69 12.97 2.91 5.59
N LEU A 70 12.96 3.06 4.26
CA LEU A 70 14.02 2.52 3.38
C LEU A 70 14.76 3.60 2.58
N GLY A 71 14.31 4.86 2.58
CA GLY A 71 14.85 5.91 1.71
C GLY A 71 16.34 6.16 1.88
N GLU A 72 16.81 6.26 3.13
CA GLU A 72 18.23 6.45 3.46
C GLU A 72 19.05 5.23 3.02
N ALA A 73 18.65 4.04 3.48
CA ALA A 73 19.31 2.78 3.14
C ALA A 73 19.37 2.52 1.62
N THR A 74 18.34 2.93 0.87
CA THR A 74 18.34 2.83 -0.60
C THR A 74 19.36 3.76 -1.23
N ARG A 75 19.48 4.99 -0.71
CA ARG A 75 20.45 5.98 -1.22
C ARG A 75 21.87 5.51 -0.95
N GLU A 76 22.13 5.06 0.27
CA GLU A 76 23.40 4.45 0.68
C GLU A 76 23.73 3.23 -0.20
N ALA A 77 22.77 2.32 -0.40
CA ALA A 77 22.97 1.16 -1.28
C ALA A 77 23.36 1.55 -2.71
N THR A 78 22.74 2.59 -3.26
CA THR A 78 23.07 3.12 -4.60
C THR A 78 24.51 3.65 -4.64
N GLU A 79 24.94 4.35 -3.58
CA GLU A 79 26.31 4.85 -3.45
C GLU A 79 27.31 3.71 -3.34
N MET A 80 27.06 2.71 -2.49
CA MET A 80 27.94 1.55 -2.31
C MET A 80 28.11 0.75 -3.60
N ILE A 81 27.05 0.60 -4.39
CA ILE A 81 27.10 0.00 -5.75
C ILE A 81 27.97 0.83 -6.68
N SER A 82 27.83 2.15 -6.66
CA SER A 82 28.66 3.02 -7.52
C SER A 82 30.15 2.97 -7.19
N LEU A 83 30.49 2.68 -5.93
CA LEU A 83 31.86 2.56 -5.42
C LEU A 83 32.45 1.15 -5.58
N GLY A 84 31.67 0.16 -6.03
CA GLY A 84 32.11 -1.22 -6.21
C GLY A 84 32.40 -1.99 -4.91
N VAL A 85 31.82 -1.53 -3.80
CA VAL A 85 31.91 -2.17 -2.47
C VAL A 85 30.54 -2.72 -2.05
N ASP A 86 29.74 -3.11 -3.04
CA ASP A 86 28.38 -3.55 -2.82
C ASP A 86 28.26 -4.90 -2.11
N THR A 87 27.09 -5.09 -1.52
CA THR A 87 26.65 -6.34 -0.94
C THR A 87 25.35 -6.76 -1.63
N PRO A 88 24.97 -8.05 -1.53
CA PRO A 88 23.68 -8.51 -2.01
C PRO A 88 22.49 -7.70 -1.43
N THR A 89 22.61 -7.23 -0.19
CA THR A 89 21.60 -6.35 0.45
C THR A 89 21.47 -5.01 -0.28
N HIS A 90 22.56 -4.44 -0.78
CA HIS A 90 22.51 -3.19 -1.54
C HIS A 90 21.74 -3.38 -2.86
N HIS A 91 22.04 -4.46 -3.60
CA HIS A 91 21.31 -4.79 -4.83
C HIS A 91 19.82 -5.00 -4.57
N PHE A 92 19.48 -5.72 -3.50
CA PHE A 92 18.09 -5.92 -3.09
C PHE A 92 17.39 -4.59 -2.76
N LEU A 93 18.01 -3.71 -1.98
CA LEU A 93 17.46 -2.40 -1.63
C LEU A 93 17.15 -1.54 -2.87
N VAL A 94 18.05 -1.56 -3.86
CA VAL A 94 17.84 -0.86 -5.14
C VAL A 94 16.75 -1.53 -5.98
N ALA A 95 16.73 -2.86 -6.02
CA ALA A 95 15.72 -3.63 -6.75
C ALA A 95 14.31 -3.45 -6.18
N VAL A 96 14.15 -3.14 -4.90
CA VAL A 96 12.84 -2.88 -4.26
C VAL A 96 12.27 -1.49 -4.58
N VAL A 97 13.07 -0.57 -5.13
CA VAL A 97 12.60 0.81 -5.42
C VAL A 97 11.40 0.87 -6.38
N PRO A 98 11.37 0.13 -7.50
CA PRO A 98 10.20 0.08 -8.38
C PRO A 98 8.96 -0.46 -7.66
N LEU A 99 9.10 -1.53 -6.88
CA LEU A 99 8.03 -2.09 -6.05
C LEU A 99 7.41 -1.04 -5.13
N ARG A 100 8.25 -0.27 -4.41
CA ARG A 100 7.76 0.82 -3.53
C ARG A 100 6.92 1.84 -4.29
N ARG A 101 7.37 2.24 -5.48
CA ARG A 101 6.65 3.20 -6.33
C ARG A 101 5.35 2.62 -6.85
N GLU A 102 5.34 1.34 -7.20
CA GLU A 102 4.16 0.62 -7.66
C GLU A 102 3.12 0.52 -6.54
N LEU A 103 3.50 0.15 -5.32
CA LEU A 103 2.61 0.10 -4.17
C LEU A 103 1.97 1.46 -3.88
N VAL A 104 2.76 2.55 -3.87
CA VAL A 104 2.23 3.91 -3.69
C VAL A 104 1.26 4.29 -4.81
N ARG A 105 1.57 3.94 -6.07
CA ARG A 105 0.67 4.19 -7.20
C ARG A 105 -0.63 3.37 -7.10
N ALA A 106 -0.53 2.11 -6.72
CA ALA A 106 -1.66 1.20 -6.55
C ALA A 106 -2.57 1.67 -5.41
N ASN A 107 -2.00 2.20 -4.33
CA ASN A 107 -2.74 2.80 -3.21
C ASN A 107 -3.43 4.14 -3.58
N ALA A 108 -2.86 4.91 -4.52
CA ALA A 108 -3.36 6.25 -4.82
C ALA A 108 -4.82 6.31 -5.29
N ARG A 109 -5.25 5.34 -6.10
CA ARG A 109 -6.63 5.27 -6.61
C ARG A 109 -7.65 5.02 -5.49
N PRO A 110 -7.58 3.93 -4.70
CA PRO A 110 -8.53 3.67 -3.63
C PRO A 110 -8.52 4.79 -2.58
N THR A 111 -7.35 5.34 -2.22
CA THR A 111 -7.28 6.51 -1.32
C THR A 111 -8.01 7.73 -1.91
N THR A 112 -7.89 7.98 -3.23
CA THR A 112 -8.59 9.09 -3.88
C THR A 112 -10.11 8.89 -3.88
N GLN A 113 -10.59 7.67 -4.09
CA GLN A 113 -12.02 7.35 -3.97
C GLN A 113 -12.51 7.51 -2.53
N LEU A 114 -11.71 7.10 -1.54
CA LEU A 114 -12.02 7.32 -0.13
C LEU A 114 -12.12 8.82 0.19
N ARG A 115 -11.19 9.66 -0.29
CA ARG A 115 -11.28 11.13 -0.17
C ARG A 115 -12.59 11.68 -0.73
N ARG A 116 -13.11 11.09 -1.82
CA ARG A 116 -14.41 11.50 -2.40
C ARG A 116 -15.57 11.07 -1.50
N ALA A 117 -15.56 9.85 -0.99
CA ALA A 117 -16.58 9.37 -0.04
C ALA A 117 -16.64 10.27 1.21
N VAL A 118 -15.49 10.60 1.80
CA VAL A 118 -15.37 11.56 2.91
C VAL A 118 -15.99 12.91 2.57
N ALA A 119 -15.71 13.43 1.37
CA ALA A 119 -16.25 14.71 0.94
C ALA A 119 -17.78 14.67 0.76
N LEU A 120 -18.34 13.54 0.29
CA LEU A 120 -19.78 13.34 0.19
C LEU A 120 -20.44 13.23 1.57
N GLU A 121 -19.81 12.53 2.50
CA GLU A 121 -20.26 12.41 3.89
C GLU A 121 -20.36 13.77 4.57
N ARG A 122 -19.28 14.57 4.50
CA ARG A 122 -19.28 15.95 5.01
C ARG A 122 -20.36 16.83 4.37
N ARG A 123 -20.65 16.63 3.08
CA ARG A 123 -21.74 17.35 2.38
C ARG A 123 -23.12 16.88 2.84
N GLY A 124 -23.30 15.59 3.09
CA GLY A 124 -24.55 15.00 3.58
C GLY A 124 -24.90 15.43 5.00
N GLN A 125 -23.90 15.65 5.84
CA GLN A 125 -24.06 16.19 7.20
C GLN A 125 -24.36 17.71 7.23
N SER A 126 -24.38 18.40 6.08
CA SER A 126 -24.62 19.84 6.04
C SER A 126 -26.05 20.21 6.44
N ARG A 127 -26.16 21.09 7.45
CA ARG A 127 -27.43 21.62 7.99
C ARG A 127 -28.32 22.34 6.97
N TRP A 128 -27.76 22.74 5.82
CA TRP A 128 -28.46 23.51 4.80
C TRP A 128 -29.24 22.63 3.81
N ARG A 129 -29.11 21.29 3.88
CA ARG A 129 -29.87 20.37 3.02
C ARG A 129 -31.15 19.89 3.72
N GLY A 130 -32.27 19.99 2.99
CA GLY A 130 -33.52 19.34 3.37
C GLY A 130 -33.38 17.81 3.45
N PRO A 131 -34.37 17.11 4.05
CA PRO A 131 -34.31 15.66 4.29
C PRO A 131 -34.02 14.84 3.03
N GLU A 132 -34.66 15.17 1.90
CA GLU A 132 -34.46 14.47 0.62
C GLU A 132 -33.04 14.66 0.07
N GLY A 133 -32.48 15.88 0.17
CA GLY A 133 -31.12 16.18 -0.27
C GLY A 133 -30.03 15.54 0.60
N ARG A 134 -30.36 15.16 1.85
CA ARG A 134 -29.51 14.35 2.72
C ARG A 134 -29.58 12.88 2.35
N ALA A 135 -30.77 12.34 2.10
CA ALA A 135 -30.95 10.95 1.69
C ALA A 135 -30.20 10.62 0.38
N ALA A 136 -30.33 11.47 -0.64
CA ALA A 136 -29.59 11.31 -1.91
C ALA A 136 -28.07 11.33 -1.71
N ALA A 137 -27.56 12.23 -0.84
CA ALA A 137 -26.12 12.30 -0.54
C ALA A 137 -25.59 11.05 0.17
N MET A 138 -26.41 10.39 1.00
CA MET A 138 -26.03 9.15 1.66
C MET A 138 -25.98 7.99 0.66
N VAL A 139 -26.93 7.91 -0.27
CA VAL A 139 -26.88 6.90 -1.35
C VAL A 139 -25.63 7.07 -2.22
N ASP A 140 -25.30 8.30 -2.63
CA ASP A 140 -24.08 8.57 -3.39
C ASP A 140 -22.81 8.21 -2.61
N ARG A 141 -22.81 8.49 -1.29
CA ARG A 141 -21.71 8.14 -0.38
C ARG A 141 -21.54 6.62 -0.28
N ASP A 142 -22.62 5.88 -0.11
CA ASP A 142 -22.58 4.42 0.02
C ASP A 142 -22.13 3.74 -1.28
N LEU A 143 -22.61 4.22 -2.44
CA LEU A 143 -22.11 3.77 -3.74
C LEU A 143 -20.60 4.03 -3.89
N GLN A 144 -20.14 5.22 -3.48
CA GLN A 144 -18.73 5.54 -3.54
C GLN A 144 -17.89 4.67 -2.60
N LEU A 145 -18.42 4.32 -1.42
CA LEU A 145 -17.77 3.40 -0.50
C LEU A 145 -17.67 1.98 -1.06
N GLU A 146 -18.69 1.49 -1.77
CA GLU A 146 -18.57 0.19 -2.42
C GLU A 146 -17.48 0.16 -3.49
N GLU A 147 -17.33 1.25 -4.27
CA GLU A 147 -16.21 1.36 -5.20
C GLU A 147 -14.85 1.35 -4.49
N VAL A 148 -14.76 1.98 -3.31
CA VAL A 148 -13.55 1.92 -2.47
C VAL A 148 -13.29 0.49 -2.03
N ARG A 149 -14.30 -0.24 -1.53
CA ARG A 149 -14.17 -1.64 -1.09
C ARG A 149 -13.65 -2.53 -2.21
N VAL A 150 -14.25 -2.43 -3.40
CA VAL A 150 -13.84 -3.24 -4.56
C VAL A 150 -12.39 -2.94 -4.95
N THR A 151 -12.03 -1.65 -5.03
CA THR A 151 -10.69 -1.24 -5.47
C THR A 151 -9.62 -1.56 -4.41
N ALA A 152 -9.93 -1.33 -3.13
CA ALA A 152 -9.04 -1.65 -2.01
C ALA A 152 -8.86 -3.17 -1.88
N LYS A 153 -9.91 -3.97 -2.10
CA LYS A 153 -9.80 -5.43 -2.09
C LYS A 153 -8.78 -5.95 -3.09
N THR A 154 -8.81 -5.45 -4.34
CA THR A 154 -7.80 -5.85 -5.34
C THR A 154 -6.37 -5.55 -4.87
N LEU A 155 -6.16 -4.35 -4.30
CA LEU A 155 -4.86 -3.98 -3.72
C LEU A 155 -4.45 -4.92 -2.56
N LEU A 156 -5.39 -5.25 -1.66
CA LEU A 156 -5.12 -6.12 -0.52
C LEU A 156 -4.83 -7.55 -0.94
N ASP A 157 -5.53 -8.07 -1.95
CA ASP A 157 -5.28 -9.39 -2.51
C ASP A 157 -3.88 -9.45 -3.14
N ASP A 158 -3.49 -8.44 -3.94
CA ASP A 158 -2.14 -8.34 -4.53
C ASP A 158 -1.03 -8.30 -3.45
N ILE A 159 -1.27 -7.57 -2.34
CA ILE A 159 -0.32 -7.45 -1.23
C ILE A 159 -0.26 -8.74 -0.41
N ALA A 160 -1.38 -9.46 -0.25
CA ALA A 160 -1.42 -10.75 0.42
C ALA A 160 -0.61 -11.80 -0.37
N ASP A 161 -0.72 -11.79 -1.70
CA ASP A 161 0.08 -12.65 -2.58
C ASP A 161 1.57 -12.33 -2.47
N LEU A 162 1.93 -11.05 -2.50
CA LEU A 162 3.31 -10.59 -2.30
C LEU A 162 3.86 -11.02 -0.93
N THR A 163 3.09 -10.84 0.13
CA THR A 163 3.49 -11.21 1.51
C THR A 163 3.66 -12.72 1.64
N THR A 164 2.76 -13.49 1.03
CA THR A 164 2.83 -14.96 0.98
C THR A 164 4.09 -15.41 0.24
N HIS A 165 4.39 -14.80 -0.90
CA HIS A 165 5.59 -15.08 -1.68
C HIS A 165 6.86 -14.81 -0.86
N TYR A 166 6.99 -13.64 -0.22
CA TYR A 166 8.12 -13.34 0.67
C TYR A 166 8.25 -14.32 1.84
N THR A 167 7.12 -14.76 2.40
CA THR A 167 7.10 -15.72 3.52
C THR A 167 7.58 -17.10 3.08
N ARG A 168 7.14 -17.58 1.91
CA ARG A 168 7.60 -18.85 1.32
C ARG A 168 9.10 -18.81 1.02
N TRP A 169 9.55 -17.75 0.35
CA TRP A 169 10.96 -17.51 0.08
C TRP A 169 11.81 -17.54 1.37
N ARG A 170 11.37 -16.83 2.43
CA ARG A 170 12.08 -16.79 3.71
C ARG A 170 12.19 -18.17 4.36
N THR A 171 11.09 -18.94 4.33
CA THR A 171 10.99 -20.25 4.97
C THR A 171 11.57 -21.38 4.13
N GLY A 172 11.95 -21.11 2.88
CA GLY A 172 12.50 -22.10 1.94
C GLY A 172 11.49 -23.19 1.57
N ARG A 173 10.20 -22.84 1.50
CA ARG A 173 9.09 -23.76 1.20
C ARG A 173 8.42 -23.40 -0.12
#